data_AF-B2LLL9-F1
#
_entry.id   AF-B2LLL9-F1
#
_cell.length_a   1.000
_cell.length_b   1.000
_cell.length_c   1.000
_cell.angle_alpha   90.00
_cell.angle_beta   90.00
_cell.angle_gamma   90.00
#
_symmetry.space_group_name_H-M   'P 1'
#
loop_
_entity.id
_entity.type
_entity.pdbx_description
1 polymer ?
#
loop_
_entity_poly.entity_id
_entity_poly.type
_entity_poly.pdbx_seq_one_letter_code
_entity_poly.pdbx_strand_id
1 'polypeptide(L)'
;TATTKYLVKLHAGETETNGESGREIVVETDDIDHFGNCRHRNVGELNQNQVRTGLARMERVVRERMTTQDVEAITPQTLINIRPVVASIKEFFGTSQLSQFMDQNNPLSGLTHKRRLSALGPGGLSRERAGFVVRDVHPSHYG
;
A
#
# COMPACT_ATOMS: atom_id res chain seq x y z
N THR A 1 5.14 13.52 21.35
CA THR A 1 4.63 14.08 22.62
C THR A 1 3.17 13.74 22.84
N ALA A 2 2.28 13.82 21.85
CA ALA A 2 0.89 13.33 21.98
C ALA A 2 0.74 11.80 22.05
N THR A 3 1.41 11.04 21.17
CA THR A 3 1.33 9.56 21.17
C THR A 3 1.85 8.96 22.48
N THR A 4 2.96 9.47 23.01
CA THR A 4 3.51 9.04 24.30
C THR A 4 2.54 9.33 25.45
N LYS A 5 1.85 10.48 25.43
CA LYS A 5 0.81 10.83 26.40
C LYS A 5 -0.39 9.88 26.30
N TYR A 6 -0.83 9.55 25.09
CA TYR A 6 -1.89 8.56 24.86
C TYR A 6 -1.51 7.19 25.43
N LEU A 7 -0.27 6.73 25.18
CA LEU A 7 0.23 5.45 25.68
C LEU A 7 0.28 5.40 27.22
N VAL A 8 0.77 6.46 27.86
CA VAL A 8 0.84 6.55 29.33
C VAL A 8 -0.56 6.55 29.94
N LYS A 9 -1.51 7.28 29.35
CA LYS A 9 -2.91 7.31 29.79
C LYS A 9 -3.61 5.96 29.62
N LEU A 10 -3.39 5.30 28.49
CA LEU A 10 -3.87 3.95 28.24
C LEU A 10 -3.32 2.96 29.28
N HIS A 11 -2.03 3.07 29.61
CA HIS A 11 -1.41 2.24 30.66
C HIS A 11 -1.97 2.55 32.06
N ALA A 12 -2.33 3.81 32.34
CA ALA A 12 -2.96 4.23 33.58
C ALA A 12 -4.46 3.87 33.67
N GLY A 13 -5.06 3.34 32.60
CA GLY A 13 -6.49 2.98 32.54
C GLY A 13 -7.43 4.16 32.37
N GLU A 14 -6.93 5.33 31.93
CA GLU A 14 -7.76 6.47 31.59
C GLU A 14 -8.47 6.24 30.26
N THR A 15 -9.75 6.61 30.16
CA THR A 15 -10.59 6.38 28.96
C THR A 15 -10.70 7.61 28.06
N GLU A 16 -10.20 8.76 28.49
CA GLU A 16 -10.38 10.03 27.78
C GLU A 16 -9.10 10.87 27.76
N THR A 17 -8.84 11.50 26.63
CA THR A 17 -7.75 12.48 26.51
C THR A 17 -8.12 13.61 25.56
N ASN A 18 -7.66 14.82 25.89
CA ASN A 18 -7.72 15.94 24.97
C ASN A 18 -6.67 15.75 23.87
N GLY A 19 -7.13 15.72 22.62
CA GLY A 19 -6.29 15.77 21.43
C GLY A 19 -5.65 17.14 21.23
N GLU A 20 -4.68 17.22 20.31
CA GLU A 20 -3.97 18.48 20.00
C GLU A 20 -4.90 19.56 19.43
N SER A 21 -6.03 19.17 18.85
CA SER A 21 -7.08 20.07 18.34
C SER A 21 -8.13 20.48 19.38
N GLY A 22 -7.95 20.11 20.65
CA GLY A 22 -8.90 20.41 21.74
C GLY A 22 -10.16 19.55 21.74
N ARG A 23 -10.26 18.54 20.84
CA ARG A 23 -11.33 17.54 20.87
C ARG A 23 -11.00 16.44 21.89
N GLU A 24 -12.00 15.98 22.61
CA GLU A 24 -11.91 14.77 23.43
C GLU A 24 -11.80 13.54 22.53
N ILE A 25 -10.87 12.65 22.88
CA ILE A 25 -10.57 11.40 22.18
C ILE A 25 -10.70 10.28 23.20
N VAL A 26 -11.40 9.21 22.82
CA VAL A 26 -11.49 7.98 23.61
C VAL A 26 -10.13 7.29 23.59
N VAL A 27 -9.67 6.88 24.77
CA VAL A 27 -8.42 6.16 24.96
C VAL A 27 -8.74 4.68 25.11
N GLU A 28 -8.53 3.93 24.02
CA GLU A 28 -8.72 2.49 23.95
C GLU A 28 -7.65 1.84 23.06
N THR A 29 -7.62 0.51 23.07
CA THR A 29 -6.78 -0.28 22.17
C THR A 29 -7.44 -0.45 20.81
N ASP A 30 -6.67 -0.33 19.74
CA ASP A 30 -7.17 -0.49 18.38
C ASP A 30 -7.42 -1.96 18.02
N ASP A 31 -8.57 -2.24 17.44
CA ASP A 31 -8.84 -3.50 16.75
C ASP A 31 -8.27 -3.44 15.32
N ILE A 32 -7.29 -4.30 15.04
CA ILE A 32 -6.60 -4.34 13.75
C ILE A 32 -7.45 -4.96 12.62
N ASP A 33 -8.46 -5.76 12.96
CA ASP A 33 -9.30 -6.46 11.98
C ASP A 33 -10.56 -5.65 11.61
N HIS A 34 -10.90 -4.63 12.41
CA HIS A 34 -11.98 -3.71 12.09
C HIS A 34 -11.72 -2.97 10.75
N PHE A 35 -12.69 -2.92 9.84
CA PHE A 35 -12.55 -2.29 8.51
C PHE A 35 -12.22 -0.80 8.52
N GLY A 36 -12.46 -0.11 9.64
CA GLY A 36 -11.95 1.26 9.86
C GLY A 36 -10.42 1.33 9.90
N ASN A 37 -9.76 0.26 10.34
CA ASN A 37 -8.31 0.13 10.48
C ASN A 37 -7.70 -0.76 9.37
N CYS A 38 -8.52 -1.58 8.71
CA CYS A 38 -8.12 -2.43 7.59
C CYS A 38 -8.50 -1.82 6.24
N ARG A 39 -7.53 -1.16 5.58
CA ARG A 39 -7.73 -0.49 4.28
C ARG A 39 -7.50 -1.42 3.10
N HIS A 40 -8.46 -1.45 2.17
CA HIS A 40 -8.28 -2.11 0.86
C HIS A 40 -7.54 -1.21 -0.14
N ARG A 41 -6.59 -1.78 -0.90
CA ARG A 41 -5.84 -1.10 -1.96
C ARG A 41 -6.31 -1.57 -3.33
N ASN A 42 -6.92 -0.66 -4.08
CA ASN A 42 -7.45 -0.95 -5.40
C ASN A 42 -6.35 -1.06 -6.47
N VAL A 43 -6.70 -1.59 -7.64
CA VAL A 43 -5.81 -1.74 -8.80
C VAL A 43 -5.09 -0.42 -9.16
N GLY A 44 -5.80 0.71 -9.10
CA GLY A 44 -5.22 2.03 -9.38
C GLY A 44 -4.08 2.40 -8.42
N GLU A 45 -4.27 2.16 -7.12
CA GLU A 45 -3.24 2.42 -6.10
C GLU A 45 -2.03 1.49 -6.28
N LEU A 46 -2.27 0.21 -6.57
CA LEU A 46 -1.20 -0.76 -6.84
C LEU A 46 -0.35 -0.33 -8.04
N ASN A 47 -0.99 0.04 -9.15
CA ASN A 47 -0.30 0.55 -10.33
C ASN A 47 0.45 1.85 -10.05
N GLN A 48 -0.16 2.79 -9.32
CA GLN A 48 0.48 4.05 -8.95
C GLN A 48 1.77 3.81 -8.14
N ASN A 49 1.79 2.83 -7.25
CA ASN A 49 2.98 2.50 -6.47
C ASN A 49 4.13 1.95 -7.35
N GLN A 50 3.80 1.16 -8.38
CA GLN A 50 4.80 0.65 -9.33
C GLN A 50 5.36 1.74 -10.24
N VAL A 51 4.51 2.66 -10.69
CA VAL A 51 4.92 3.85 -11.45
C VAL A 51 5.80 4.74 -10.57
N ARG A 52 5.40 5.00 -9.32
CA ARG A 52 6.19 5.80 -8.36
C ARG A 52 7.58 5.20 -8.16
N THR A 53 7.67 3.89 -7.98
CA THR A 53 8.95 3.18 -7.83
C THR A 53 9.81 3.27 -9.09
N GLY A 54 9.19 3.13 -10.27
CA GLY A 54 9.87 3.31 -11.55
C GLY A 54 10.40 4.73 -11.76
N LEU A 55 9.59 5.74 -11.39
CA LEU A 55 9.97 7.15 -11.46
C LEU A 55 11.11 7.47 -10.49
N ALA A 56 11.11 6.94 -9.27
CA ALA A 56 12.21 7.13 -8.32
C ALA A 56 13.55 6.58 -8.85
N ARG A 57 13.51 5.42 -9.54
CA ARG A 57 14.69 4.87 -10.22
C ARG A 57 15.15 5.77 -11.38
N MET A 58 14.21 6.29 -12.17
CA MET A 58 14.52 7.23 -13.26
C MET A 58 15.07 8.56 -12.73
N GLU A 59 14.52 9.09 -11.63
CA GLU A 59 14.99 10.31 -10.97
C GLU A 59 16.47 10.18 -10.56
N ARG A 60 16.85 9.04 -9.99
CA ARG A 60 18.26 8.77 -9.65
C ARG A 60 19.17 8.85 -10.88
N VAL A 61 18.77 8.25 -12.00
CA VAL A 61 19.52 8.30 -13.27
C VAL A 61 19.61 9.73 -13.81
N VAL A 62 18.54 10.51 -13.71
CA VAL A 62 18.54 11.91 -14.11
C VAL A 62 19.52 12.72 -13.26
N ARG A 63 19.48 12.58 -11.93
CA ARG A 63 20.41 13.28 -11.03
C ARG A 63 21.87 12.94 -11.33
N GLU A 64 22.17 11.68 -11.62
CA GLU A 64 23.51 11.21 -11.98
C GLU A 64 23.99 11.76 -13.35
N ARG A 65 23.09 11.85 -14.33
CA ARG A 65 23.42 12.44 -15.64
C ARG A 65 23.64 13.94 -15.56
N MET A 66 22.88 14.64 -14.71
CA MET A 66 23.04 16.09 -14.52
C MET A 66 24.38 16.49 -13.92
N THR A 67 25.05 15.60 -13.17
CA THR A 67 26.38 15.89 -12.61
C THR A 67 27.54 15.46 -13.52
N THR A 68 27.28 14.62 -14.52
CA THR A 68 28.32 14.04 -15.39
C THR A 68 28.32 14.61 -16.81
N GLN A 69 27.19 15.13 -17.29
CA GLN A 69 27.06 15.74 -18.61
C GLN A 69 27.44 17.23 -18.60
N ASP A 70 27.94 17.72 -19.73
CA ASP A 70 28.24 19.13 -19.95
C ASP A 70 26.94 19.96 -19.98
N VAL A 71 26.91 21.05 -19.22
CA VAL A 71 25.72 21.88 -18.95
C VAL A 71 25.11 22.43 -20.24
N GLU A 72 25.95 22.81 -21.21
CA GLU A 72 25.51 23.39 -22.48
C GLU A 72 24.91 22.35 -23.45
N ALA A 73 25.17 21.06 -23.22
CA ALA A 73 24.68 19.97 -24.06
C ALA A 73 23.43 19.25 -23.49
N ILE A 74 22.99 19.62 -22.27
CA ILE A 74 21.87 18.95 -21.60
C ILE A 74 20.55 19.29 -22.28
N THR A 75 19.83 18.25 -22.70
CA THR A 75 18.44 18.34 -23.15
C THR A 75 17.55 17.34 -22.40
N PRO A 76 16.22 17.58 -22.28
CA PRO A 76 15.33 16.64 -21.59
C PRO A 76 15.39 15.21 -22.17
N GLN A 77 15.58 15.06 -23.49
CA GLN A 77 15.74 13.76 -24.13
C GLN A 77 16.99 13.01 -23.68
N THR A 78 18.11 13.71 -23.45
CA THR A 78 19.37 13.11 -22.98
C THR A 78 19.30 12.67 -21.51
N LEU A 79 18.45 13.31 -20.70
CA LEU A 79 18.29 12.99 -19.28
C LEU A 79 17.29 11.85 -19.05
N ILE A 80 16.18 11.84 -19.80
CA ILE A 80 15.07 10.91 -19.55
C ILE A 80 15.39 9.51 -20.09
N ASN A 81 15.44 8.53 -19.19
CA ASN A 81 15.49 7.11 -19.54
C ASN A 81 14.24 6.41 -19.00
N ILE A 82 13.34 6.02 -19.91
CA ILE A 82 12.06 5.39 -19.55
C ILE A 82 12.17 3.91 -19.16
N ARG A 83 13.31 3.25 -19.44
CA ARG A 83 13.47 1.80 -19.22
C ARG A 83 13.13 1.36 -17.79
N PRO A 84 13.55 2.06 -16.71
CA PRO A 84 13.20 1.67 -15.34
C PRO A 84 11.70 1.71 -15.05
N VAL A 85 10.97 2.65 -15.66
CA VAL A 85 9.51 2.78 -15.51
C VAL A 85 8.79 1.66 -16.23
N VAL A 86 9.16 1.39 -17.48
CA VAL A 86 8.56 0.29 -18.26
C VAL A 86 8.87 -1.06 -17.62
N ALA A 87 10.09 -1.24 -17.09
CA ALA A 87 10.49 -2.45 -16.39
C ALA A 87 9.66 -2.69 -15.13
N SER A 88 9.43 -1.68 -14.28
CA SER A 88 8.63 -1.87 -13.06
C SER A 88 7.18 -2.24 -13.35
N ILE A 89 6.58 -1.64 -14.38
CA ILE A 89 5.22 -1.98 -14.81
C ILE A 89 5.17 -3.42 -15.36
N LYS A 90 6.13 -3.80 -16.22
CA LYS A 90 6.19 -5.15 -16.78
C LYS A 90 6.40 -6.22 -15.72
N GLU A 91 7.29 -5.97 -14.76
CA GLU A 91 7.54 -6.86 -13.63
C GLU A 91 6.27 -7.07 -12.81
N PHE A 92 5.53 -6.00 -12.50
CA PHE A 92 4.27 -6.10 -11.78
C PHE A 92 3.26 -6.99 -12.49
N PHE A 93 2.99 -6.77 -13.78
CA PHE A 93 2.00 -7.60 -14.49
C PHE A 93 2.50 -9.01 -14.78
N GLY A 94 3.81 -9.22 -14.90
CA GLY A 94 4.40 -10.51 -15.25
C GLY A 94 4.56 -11.47 -14.07
N THR A 95 4.91 -10.98 -12.89
CA THR A 95 5.30 -11.85 -11.75
C THR A 95 4.62 -11.52 -10.43
N SER A 96 3.78 -10.50 -10.35
CA SER A 96 3.07 -10.17 -9.10
C SER A 96 2.03 -11.22 -8.74
N GLN A 97 1.95 -11.58 -7.46
CA GLN A 97 0.87 -12.42 -6.91
C GLN A 97 -0.54 -11.80 -7.11
N LEU A 98 -0.61 -10.47 -7.26
CA LEU A 98 -1.86 -9.74 -7.49
C LEU A 98 -2.23 -9.63 -8.98
N SER A 99 -1.31 -9.98 -9.89
CA SER A 99 -1.56 -10.09 -11.33
C SER A 99 -1.81 -11.55 -11.68
N GLN A 100 -3.08 -11.97 -11.62
CA GLN A 100 -3.47 -13.37 -11.80
C GLN A 100 -4.08 -13.60 -13.19
N PHE A 101 -3.91 -14.80 -13.73
CA PHE A 101 -4.65 -15.22 -14.92
C PHE A 101 -6.14 -15.22 -14.63
N MET A 102 -6.93 -14.56 -15.48
CA MET A 102 -8.36 -14.44 -15.29
C MET A 102 -9.02 -15.83 -15.26
N ASP A 103 -9.92 -16.04 -14.29
CA ASP A 103 -10.70 -17.28 -14.21
C ASP A 103 -11.87 -17.14 -15.18
N GLN A 104 -11.91 -18.01 -16.18
CA GLN A 104 -12.85 -17.94 -17.31
C GLN A 104 -13.67 -19.22 -17.47
N ASN A 105 -13.78 -20.05 -16.41
CA ASN A 105 -14.60 -21.26 -16.47
C ASN A 105 -16.07 -20.97 -16.80
N ASN A 106 -16.61 -19.86 -16.29
CA ASN A 106 -17.93 -19.33 -16.61
C ASN A 106 -18.01 -17.82 -16.28
N PRO A 107 -19.05 -17.11 -16.72
CA PRO A 107 -19.18 -15.66 -16.46
C PRO A 107 -19.18 -15.28 -14.97
N LEU A 108 -19.75 -16.14 -14.11
CA LEU A 108 -19.80 -15.90 -12.66
C LEU A 108 -18.40 -16.03 -12.03
N SER A 109 -17.59 -17.00 -12.45
CA SER A 109 -16.19 -17.14 -12.05
C SER A 109 -15.39 -15.88 -12.39
N GLY A 110 -15.57 -15.35 -13.61
CA GLY A 110 -14.91 -14.12 -14.04
C GLY A 110 -15.32 -12.90 -13.21
N LEU A 111 -16.60 -12.76 -12.88
CA LEU A 111 -17.09 -11.68 -12.02
C LEU A 111 -16.56 -11.81 -10.58
N THR A 112 -16.57 -13.03 -10.04
CA THR A 112 -16.08 -13.33 -8.70
C THR A 112 -14.59 -13.04 -8.56
N HIS A 113 -13.78 -13.40 -9.57
CA HIS A 113 -12.36 -13.11 -9.57
C HIS A 113 -12.10 -11.59 -9.58
N LYS A 114 -12.81 -10.82 -10.42
CA LYS A 114 -12.64 -9.35 -10.49
C LYS A 114 -13.02 -8.63 -9.19
N ARG A 115 -13.92 -9.20 -8.38
CA ARG A 115 -14.39 -8.62 -7.10
C ARG A 115 -13.71 -9.23 -5.87
N ARG A 116 -12.69 -10.07 -6.07
CA ARG A 116 -11.99 -10.77 -4.98
C ARG A 116 -11.13 -9.81 -4.17
N LEU A 117 -11.24 -9.89 -2.84
CA LEU A 117 -10.33 -9.22 -1.91
C LEU A 117 -9.24 -10.22 -1.48
N SER A 118 -7.99 -9.77 -1.41
CA SER A 118 -6.85 -10.57 -0.94
C SER A 118 -6.11 -9.82 0.16
N ALA A 119 -5.91 -10.48 1.30
CA ALA A 119 -5.02 -10.01 2.37
C ALA A 119 -3.55 -10.44 2.13
N LEU A 120 -3.32 -11.32 1.16
CA LEU A 120 -2.00 -11.85 0.80
C LEU A 120 -1.38 -11.03 -0.33
N GLY A 121 -0.05 -10.93 -0.30
CA GLY A 121 0.75 -10.28 -1.33
C GLY A 121 1.78 -9.30 -0.76
N PRO A 122 2.58 -8.66 -1.63
CA PRO A 122 3.56 -7.66 -1.20
C PRO A 122 2.89 -6.52 -0.43
N GLY A 123 3.33 -6.29 0.81
CA GLY A 123 2.77 -5.28 1.71
C GLY A 123 1.50 -5.70 2.45
N GLY A 124 1.06 -6.95 2.31
CA GLY A 124 0.04 -7.60 3.12
C GLY A 124 0.64 -8.68 4.02
N LEU A 125 -0.18 -9.69 4.35
CA LEU A 125 0.23 -10.82 5.19
C LEU A 125 0.91 -11.92 4.36
N SER A 126 1.87 -12.61 4.97
CA SER A 126 2.35 -13.89 4.44
C SER A 126 1.47 -15.04 4.93
N ARG A 127 1.34 -16.09 4.11
CA ARG A 127 0.47 -17.24 4.44
C ARG A 127 0.87 -17.93 5.75
N GLU A 128 2.17 -17.98 6.04
CA GLU A 128 2.76 -18.60 7.23
C GLU A 128 2.56 -17.76 8.49
N ARG A 129 2.50 -16.42 8.36
CA ARG A 129 2.33 -15.50 9.50
C ARG A 129 0.88 -15.12 9.76
N ALA A 130 -0.02 -15.39 8.82
CA ALA A 130 -1.45 -15.16 8.99
C ALA A 130 -2.03 -16.19 9.98
N GLY A 131 -2.16 -15.78 11.25
CA GLY A 131 -2.78 -16.56 12.32
C GLY A 131 -4.27 -16.82 12.10
N PHE A 132 -4.89 -17.56 13.02
CA PHE A 132 -6.30 -17.93 12.91
C PHE A 132 -7.26 -16.74 12.99
N VAL A 133 -7.00 -15.78 13.90
CA VAL A 133 -7.89 -14.63 14.16
C VAL A 133 -8.16 -13.81 12.90
N VAL A 134 -7.14 -13.53 12.09
CA VAL A 134 -7.27 -12.72 10.86
C VAL A 134 -8.03 -13.45 9.74
N ARG A 135 -8.32 -14.75 9.90
CA ARG A 135 -9.12 -15.54 8.95
C ARG A 135 -10.59 -15.63 9.36
N ASP A 136 -10.91 -15.28 10.59
CA ASP A 136 -12.28 -15.30 11.09
C ASP A 136 -13.08 -14.11 10.57
N VAL A 137 -14.40 -14.17 10.71
CA VAL A 137 -15.32 -13.11 10.27
C VAL A 137 -15.47 -12.09 11.39
N HIS A 138 -15.05 -10.85 11.13
CA HIS A 138 -15.26 -9.73 12.04
C HIS A 138 -16.66 -9.11 11.83
N PRO A 139 -17.37 -8.64 12.88
CA PRO A 139 -18.68 -8.00 12.75
C PRO A 139 -18.70 -6.80 11.80
N SER A 140 -17.58 -6.07 11.67
CA SER A 140 -17.46 -4.95 10.72
C SER A 140 -17.48 -5.38 9.25
N HIS A 141 -17.43 -6.67 8.95
CA HIS A 141 -17.55 -7.19 7.58
C HIS A 141 -18.99 -7.16 7.07
N TYR A 142 -19.96 -6.90 7.95
CA TYR A 142 -21.35 -6.73 7.59
C TYR A 142 -21.53 -5.50 6.69
N GLY A 143 -22.23 -5.67 5.56
CA GLY A 143 -22.47 -4.65 4.55
C GLY A 143 -23.82 -4.79 3.88
#